data_AF-A0A7Y5BIV4-F1
#
_entry.id   AF-A0A7Y5BIV4-F1
#
_cell.length_a   1.000
_cell.length_b   1.000
_cell.length_c   1.000
_cell.angle_alpha   90.00
_cell.angle_beta   90.00
_cell.angle_gamma   90.00
#
_symmetry.space_group_name_H-M   'P 1'
#
loop_
_entity.id
_entity.type
_entity.pdbx_description
1 polymer ?
#
loop_
_entity_poly.entity_id
_entity_poly.type
_entity_poly.pdbx_seq_one_letter_code
_entity_poly.pdbx_strand_id
1 'polypeptide(L)'
;MEETIKTESVETELPKITDKKRLAICGGSLGREEKSMVRGQVVDVGITDLMKADGLWDLVTGLFAGQEKVITPFLDFSLAPVRKPILTIEIWNEKEDKKILETEEFRGDEDGFFTYNIQKKMKPGKYIFHVMFKGIDSYRQYTKDIAHLNSHENSEITKSIVGKGKLRILPEDFQDYLTTSDIDQTYLATDIETAKGKLSALFETPDQKLALPGMPEFYRKLRGATKDTPLCFISASPHFFRRTLFSTIRRDRIEIESLHLKYLEGTIKGVIDKVFHTLLNVDDFLQEGVTPAMERIKKFLGSSYQSLFDQLTYKLSILLQDRIYQPKNAKEILLGDNTESDYFIFSLYQLILTGMIEKESLEDFLYNLNFLGRDAVTRDNAKKIRQLADECIATHGKKNSVHLVLINMTNMGPMIDEMWKNVKDALPESINLNSIPDFKNYISTEGAVGFAVILQSLGLFEFNDVIDIATSMVGGWNGKRVVDENYLLSLTRILSVPEYAENEKAVLHEVIEKALRY
;
A
#
# COMPACT_ATOMS: atom_id res chain seq x y z
N MET A 1 52.61 -33.29 18.58
CA MET A 1 52.02 -31.95 18.76
C MET A 1 51.11 -31.70 17.58
N GLU A 2 49.86 -32.13 17.69
CA GLU A 2 48.78 -31.75 16.77
C GLU A 2 47.74 -31.06 17.65
N GLU A 3 47.70 -29.74 17.59
CA GLU A 3 46.68 -28.93 18.24
C GLU A 3 45.40 -29.01 17.40
N THR A 4 44.40 -29.68 17.97
CA THR A 4 43.04 -29.73 17.43
C THR A 4 42.37 -28.38 17.67
N ILE A 5 42.18 -27.60 16.60
CA ILE A 5 41.38 -26.38 16.63
C ILE A 5 39.92 -26.79 16.88
N LYS A 6 39.45 -26.57 18.11
CA LYS A 6 38.02 -26.63 18.43
C LYS A 6 37.33 -25.45 17.75
N THR A 7 36.54 -25.72 16.73
CA THR A 7 35.51 -24.79 16.25
C THR A 7 34.44 -24.68 17.33
N GLU A 8 34.45 -23.58 18.09
CA GLU A 8 33.32 -23.18 18.92
C GLU A 8 32.12 -22.89 18.01
N SER A 9 31.13 -23.78 18.04
CA SER A 9 29.80 -23.50 17.52
C SER A 9 29.16 -22.44 18.41
N VAL A 10 29.12 -21.21 17.94
CA VAL A 10 28.30 -20.16 18.56
C VAL A 10 26.84 -20.55 18.33
N GLU A 11 26.23 -21.23 19.30
CA GLU A 11 24.78 -21.32 19.42
C GLU A 11 24.28 -19.89 19.65
N THR A 12 23.75 -19.25 18.61
CA THR A 12 22.98 -18.02 18.76
C THR A 12 21.69 -18.36 19.49
N GLU A 13 21.68 -18.25 20.82
CA GLU A 13 20.46 -18.26 21.61
C GLU A 13 19.49 -17.21 21.04
N LEU A 14 18.27 -17.63 20.72
CA LEU A 14 17.22 -16.70 20.30
C LEU A 14 17.04 -15.62 21.37
N PRO A 15 16.92 -14.33 20.99
CA PRO A 15 16.78 -13.26 21.95
C PRO A 15 15.59 -13.52 22.88
N LYS A 16 15.85 -13.68 24.17
CA LYS A 16 14.81 -13.94 25.15
C LYS A 16 13.91 -12.71 25.26
N ILE A 17 12.62 -12.87 24.95
CA ILE A 17 11.60 -11.85 25.18
C ILE A 17 11.45 -11.69 26.69
N THR A 18 11.64 -10.46 27.19
CA THR A 18 11.60 -10.14 28.62
C THR A 18 10.43 -9.25 29.01
N ASP A 19 9.73 -8.65 28.05
CA ASP A 19 8.52 -7.83 28.29
C ASP A 19 7.72 -7.64 26.99
N LYS A 20 6.67 -6.80 27.02
CA LYS A 20 5.91 -6.35 25.85
C LYS A 20 5.88 -4.83 25.77
N LYS A 21 5.82 -4.31 24.54
CA LYS A 21 5.55 -2.90 24.25
C LYS A 21 4.26 -2.77 23.46
N ARG A 22 3.40 -1.85 23.89
CA ARG A 22 2.17 -1.50 23.19
C ARG A 22 2.47 -0.46 22.12
N LEU A 23 2.09 -0.74 20.88
CA LEU A 23 2.33 0.13 19.73
C LEU A 23 1.07 0.39 18.92
N ALA A 24 0.92 1.61 18.42
CA ALA A 24 -0.08 1.95 17.41
C ALA A 24 0.59 2.09 16.04
N ILE A 25 0.33 1.12 15.15
CA ILE A 25 0.87 1.06 13.79
C ILE A 25 -0.10 1.80 12.87
N CYS A 26 0.26 3.01 12.45
CA CYS A 26 -0.63 3.94 11.75
C CYS A 26 -0.42 3.91 10.23
N GLY A 27 -1.48 4.12 9.44
CA GLY A 27 -1.41 4.09 7.98
C GLY A 27 -1.06 5.42 7.32
N GLY A 28 -0.91 6.50 8.09
CA GLY A 28 -0.95 7.86 7.55
C GLY A 28 -2.34 8.24 7.01
N SER A 29 -2.57 9.52 6.73
CA SER A 29 -3.85 10.00 6.20
C SER A 29 -3.68 11.29 5.40
N LEU A 30 -4.49 11.40 4.34
CA LEU A 30 -4.66 12.61 3.55
C LEU A 30 -6.11 13.08 3.74
N GLY A 31 -6.29 14.37 3.99
CA GLY A 31 -7.61 14.98 4.11
C GLY A 31 -7.64 16.41 3.60
N ARG A 32 -8.78 17.05 3.81
CA ARG A 32 -9.02 18.46 3.48
C ARG A 32 -9.51 19.22 4.71
N GLU A 33 -9.54 20.54 4.63
CA GLU A 33 -9.81 21.41 5.77
C GLU A 33 -11.06 21.01 6.55
N GLU A 34 -12.16 20.70 5.85
CA GLU A 34 -13.45 20.39 6.48
C GLU A 34 -13.63 18.89 6.80
N LYS A 35 -12.79 18.02 6.22
CA LYS A 35 -12.95 16.57 6.36
C LYS A 35 -11.60 15.86 6.35
N SER A 36 -11.23 15.34 7.51
CA SER A 36 -10.02 14.55 7.70
C SER A 36 -10.26 13.42 8.71
N MET A 37 -9.45 12.37 8.63
CA MET A 37 -9.49 11.25 9.57
C MET A 37 -8.07 10.81 9.93
N VAL A 38 -7.96 10.03 10.99
CA VAL A 38 -6.77 9.25 11.32
C VAL A 38 -7.15 7.80 11.56
N ARG A 39 -6.23 6.88 11.31
CA ARG A 39 -6.45 5.44 11.48
C ARG A 39 -5.17 4.68 11.80
N GLY A 40 -5.33 3.54 12.44
CA GLY A 40 -4.23 2.63 12.77
C GLY A 40 -4.72 1.36 13.46
N GLN A 41 -3.78 0.60 13.99
CA GLN A 41 -4.03 -0.60 14.78
C GLN A 41 -3.14 -0.61 16.02
N VAL A 42 -3.72 -0.90 17.18
CA VAL A 42 -2.98 -1.07 18.43
C VAL A 42 -2.66 -2.54 18.65
N VAL A 43 -1.38 -2.83 18.84
CA VAL A 43 -0.83 -4.17 19.01
C VAL A 43 0.18 -4.22 20.16
N ASP A 44 0.35 -5.38 20.76
CA ASP A 44 1.42 -5.66 21.71
C ASP A 44 2.54 -6.44 21.00
N VAL A 45 3.77 -5.94 21.13
CA VAL A 45 4.99 -6.52 20.55
C VAL A 45 5.88 -7.06 21.67
N GLY A 46 6.41 -8.27 21.53
CA GLY A 46 7.42 -8.80 22.45
C GLY A 46 8.73 -8.03 22.33
N ILE A 47 9.34 -7.67 23.46
CA ILE A 47 10.58 -6.89 23.50
C ILE A 47 11.63 -7.57 24.39
N THR A 48 12.90 -7.30 24.09
CA THR A 48 14.05 -7.68 24.93
C THR A 48 14.41 -6.54 25.88
N ASP A 49 15.32 -6.77 26.83
CA ASP A 49 15.76 -5.70 27.75
C ASP A 49 16.47 -4.55 27.02
N LEU A 50 17.21 -4.84 25.95
CA LEU A 50 17.81 -3.82 25.09
C LEU A 50 16.75 -2.90 24.49
N MET A 51 15.60 -3.46 24.13
CA MET A 51 14.50 -2.75 23.50
C MET A 51 13.67 -1.90 24.48
N LYS A 52 13.96 -1.94 25.79
CA LYS A 52 13.38 -1.02 26.78
C LYS A 52 14.04 0.37 26.77
N ALA A 53 15.16 0.52 26.06
CA ALA A 53 15.84 1.81 25.95
C ALA A 53 14.96 2.88 25.30
N ASP A 54 14.84 4.02 25.98
CA ASP A 54 14.07 5.16 25.49
C ASP A 54 14.75 5.80 24.25
N GLY A 55 13.93 6.35 23.35
CA GLY A 55 14.41 7.11 22.18
C GLY A 55 14.89 6.28 20.98
N LEU A 56 15.00 4.94 21.12
CA LEU A 56 15.42 4.05 20.02
C LEU A 56 14.25 3.46 19.20
N TRP A 57 13.02 3.71 19.63
CA TRP A 57 11.82 3.32 18.90
C TRP A 57 11.38 4.44 17.95
N ASP A 58 11.27 4.12 16.67
CA ASP A 58 10.56 4.96 15.72
C ASP A 58 9.05 4.67 15.85
N LEU A 59 8.32 5.60 16.47
CA LEU A 59 6.88 5.47 16.69
C LEU A 59 6.03 5.65 15.42
N VAL A 60 6.61 6.11 14.31
CA VAL A 60 5.92 6.17 13.01
C VAL A 60 5.93 4.79 12.34
N THR A 61 7.08 4.11 12.35
CA THR A 61 7.21 2.75 11.77
C THR A 61 6.82 1.66 12.76
N GLY A 62 6.87 1.94 14.06
CA GLY A 62 6.67 0.95 15.12
C GLY A 62 7.82 -0.05 15.22
N LEU A 63 9.04 0.37 14.87
CA LEU A 63 10.25 -0.48 14.86
C LEU A 63 11.32 0.07 15.80
N PHE A 64 12.05 -0.83 16.44
CA PHE A 64 13.26 -0.50 17.18
C PHE A 64 14.46 -0.36 16.23
N ALA A 65 15.40 0.52 16.54
CA ALA A 65 16.59 0.75 15.74
C ALA A 65 17.32 -0.57 15.37
N GLY A 66 17.56 -0.76 14.06
CA GLY A 66 18.15 -1.96 13.48
C GLY A 66 17.13 -2.97 12.96
N GLN A 67 15.88 -2.95 13.45
CA GLN A 67 14.83 -3.87 12.98
C GLN A 67 14.36 -3.55 11.55
N GLU A 68 14.55 -2.31 11.08
CA GLU A 68 14.15 -1.87 9.74
C GLU A 68 14.79 -2.64 8.59
N LYS A 69 15.86 -3.40 8.85
CA LYS A 69 16.54 -4.24 7.84
C LYS A 69 16.13 -5.70 7.86
N VAL A 70 15.60 -6.18 8.99
CA VAL A 70 15.38 -7.61 9.24
C VAL A 70 13.91 -7.96 9.50
N ILE A 71 13.05 -6.94 9.65
CA ILE A 71 11.62 -7.17 9.82
C ILE A 71 11.04 -7.90 8.61
N THR A 72 10.09 -8.79 8.83
CA THR A 72 9.35 -9.47 7.75
C THR A 72 7.86 -9.44 8.08
N PRO A 73 6.97 -9.54 7.08
CA PRO A 73 5.54 -9.66 7.33
C PRO A 73 5.18 -10.83 8.24
N PHE A 74 5.98 -11.91 8.22
CA PHE A 74 5.82 -13.06 9.10
C PHE A 74 5.98 -12.70 10.58
N LEU A 75 6.96 -11.86 10.93
CA LEU A 75 7.14 -11.39 12.31
C LEU A 75 5.96 -10.52 12.77
N ASP A 76 5.43 -9.69 11.87
CA ASP A 76 4.28 -8.81 12.13
C ASP A 76 2.95 -9.57 12.22
N PHE A 77 2.83 -10.69 11.53
CA PHE A 77 1.64 -11.53 11.58
C PHE A 77 1.33 -12.01 13.00
N SER A 78 2.37 -12.27 13.78
CA SER A 78 2.28 -12.79 15.16
C SER A 78 1.90 -11.74 16.21
N LEU A 79 1.76 -10.47 15.82
CA LEU A 79 1.47 -9.39 16.76
C LEU A 79 0.07 -9.56 17.37
N ALA A 80 0.03 -9.46 18.70
CA ALA A 80 -1.22 -9.60 19.44
C ALA A 80 -2.02 -8.29 19.36
N PRO A 81 -3.23 -8.27 18.77
CA PRO A 81 -4.06 -7.07 18.79
C PRO A 81 -4.51 -6.75 20.21
N VAL A 82 -4.51 -5.46 20.55
CA VAL A 82 -5.05 -4.97 21.82
C VAL A 82 -6.55 -4.76 21.64
N ARG A 83 -7.38 -5.54 22.34
CA ARG A 83 -8.82 -5.53 22.13
C ARG A 83 -9.46 -4.28 22.73
N LYS A 84 -10.27 -3.57 21.94
CA LYS A 84 -11.02 -2.36 22.35
C LYS A 84 -10.17 -1.35 23.13
N PRO A 85 -9.07 -0.84 22.54
CA PRO A 85 -8.24 0.16 23.19
C PRO A 85 -9.03 1.46 23.32
N ILE A 86 -8.87 2.16 24.45
CA ILE A 86 -9.37 3.52 24.65
C ILE A 86 -8.24 4.48 24.33
N LEU A 87 -8.48 5.38 23.38
CA LEU A 87 -7.46 6.23 22.78
C LEU A 87 -7.89 7.69 22.77
N THR A 88 -6.89 8.58 22.73
CA THR A 88 -7.04 9.98 22.31
C THR A 88 -5.97 10.26 21.24
N ILE A 89 -6.24 11.23 20.36
CA ILE A 89 -5.28 11.65 19.33
C ILE A 89 -4.88 13.09 19.61
N GLU A 90 -3.58 13.35 19.69
CA GLU A 90 -3.05 14.70 19.64
C GLU A 90 -2.53 15.01 18.24
N ILE A 91 -2.87 16.16 17.68
CA ILE A 91 -2.37 16.60 16.37
C ILE A 91 -1.36 17.73 16.55
N TRP A 92 -0.18 17.54 15.99
CA TRP A 92 0.96 18.45 16.08
C TRP A 92 1.33 18.97 14.69
N ASN A 93 1.58 20.27 14.57
CA ASN A 93 2.10 20.86 13.34
C ASN A 93 3.57 20.44 13.16
N GLU A 94 3.92 19.85 12.01
CA GLU A 94 5.26 19.31 11.75
C GLU A 94 6.36 20.39 11.75
N LYS A 95 6.04 21.62 11.34
CA LYS A 95 7.01 22.72 11.25
C LYS A 95 7.14 23.52 12.55
N GLU A 96 6.02 23.74 13.24
CA GLU A 96 5.96 24.59 14.44
C GLU A 96 6.20 23.81 15.73
N ASP A 97 6.23 22.48 15.67
CA ASP A 97 6.28 21.56 16.82
C ASP A 97 5.28 21.93 17.93
N LYS A 98 4.05 22.25 17.49
CA LYS A 98 2.99 22.77 18.34
C LYS A 98 1.74 21.90 18.28
N LYS A 99 1.22 21.51 19.44
CA LYS A 99 -0.09 20.84 19.56
C LYS A 99 -1.22 21.79 19.13
N ILE A 100 -2.03 21.34 18.19
CA ILE A 100 -3.13 22.09 17.57
C ILE A 100 -4.49 21.61 18.08
N LEU A 101 -4.61 20.30 18.30
CA LEU A 101 -5.86 19.63 18.67
C LEU A 101 -5.55 18.42 19.55
N GLU A 102 -6.45 18.13 20.48
CA GLU A 102 -6.55 16.85 21.16
C GLU A 102 -8.01 16.40 21.06
N THR A 103 -8.23 15.11 20.79
CA THR A 103 -9.57 14.55 20.66
C THR A 103 -10.14 14.14 22.00
N GLU A 104 -11.46 13.96 22.06
CA GLU A 104 -12.08 13.17 23.13
C GLU A 104 -11.63 11.70 23.07
N GLU A 105 -11.88 10.97 24.16
CA GLU A 105 -11.62 9.53 24.22
C GLU A 105 -12.55 8.77 23.27
N PHE A 106 -11.99 7.84 22.51
CA PHE A 106 -12.73 6.95 21.64
C PHE A 106 -12.20 5.52 21.72
N ARG A 107 -12.98 4.57 21.21
CA ARG A 107 -12.72 3.14 21.33
C ARG A 107 -12.31 2.57 19.97
N GLY A 108 -11.23 1.80 19.96
CA GLY A 108 -10.94 0.89 18.86
C GLY A 108 -11.83 -0.36 18.91
N ASP A 109 -11.70 -1.21 17.89
CA ASP A 109 -12.49 -2.43 17.75
C ASP A 109 -11.87 -3.65 18.47
N GLU A 110 -12.47 -4.81 18.26
CA GLU A 110 -12.04 -6.08 18.86
C GLU A 110 -10.65 -6.56 18.41
N ASP A 111 -10.17 -6.10 17.25
CA ASP A 111 -8.88 -6.43 16.67
C ASP A 111 -7.85 -5.28 16.80
N GLY A 112 -8.19 -4.27 17.62
CA GLY A 112 -7.34 -3.13 17.95
C GLY A 112 -7.28 -2.06 16.85
N PHE A 113 -8.05 -2.19 15.78
CA PHE A 113 -8.14 -1.15 14.77
C PHE A 113 -8.93 0.03 15.29
N PHE A 114 -8.55 1.21 14.81
CA PHE A 114 -9.26 2.43 15.14
C PHE A 114 -9.32 3.34 13.93
N THR A 115 -10.38 4.12 13.85
CA THR A 115 -10.55 5.23 12.91
C THR A 115 -11.24 6.35 13.66
N TYR A 116 -10.74 7.57 13.49
CA TYR A 116 -11.32 8.75 14.10
C TYR A 116 -11.45 9.87 13.07
N ASN A 117 -12.66 10.35 12.85
CA ASN A 117 -12.94 11.50 12.00
C ASN A 117 -12.69 12.78 12.80
N ILE A 118 -11.82 13.63 12.29
CA ILE A 118 -11.50 14.91 12.92
C ILE A 118 -12.68 15.85 12.67
N GLN A 119 -13.40 16.19 13.74
CA GLN A 119 -14.62 17.00 13.67
C GLN A 119 -14.36 18.50 13.47
N LYS A 120 -13.13 18.94 13.75
CA LYS A 120 -12.74 20.35 13.70
C LYS A 120 -12.10 20.68 12.35
N LYS A 121 -12.46 21.83 11.79
CA LYS A 121 -11.76 22.39 10.64
C LYS A 121 -10.26 22.53 10.90
N MET A 122 -9.45 21.98 10.02
CA MET A 122 -7.98 22.02 10.07
C MET A 122 -7.44 22.99 9.03
N LYS A 123 -6.33 23.68 9.34
CA LYS A 123 -5.64 24.49 8.33
C LYS A 123 -4.88 23.59 7.36
N PRO A 124 -4.67 23.99 6.10
CA PRO A 124 -3.81 23.27 5.18
C PRO A 124 -2.38 23.18 5.71
N GLY A 125 -1.76 22.01 5.58
CA GLY A 125 -0.41 21.77 6.09
C GLY A 125 -0.07 20.30 6.29
N LYS A 126 1.17 20.05 6.73
CA LYS A 126 1.66 18.74 7.16
C LYS A 126 1.67 18.67 8.69
N TYR A 127 1.17 17.56 9.22
CA TYR A 127 0.96 17.31 10.64
C TYR A 127 1.46 15.92 11.01
N ILE A 128 1.81 15.75 12.27
CA ILE A 128 2.05 14.46 12.91
C ILE A 128 0.98 14.29 13.98
N PHE A 129 0.29 13.16 13.98
CA PHE A 129 -0.61 12.82 15.06
C PHE A 129 0.04 11.81 16.01
N HIS A 130 -0.16 12.00 17.31
CA HIS A 130 0.25 11.08 18.36
C HIS A 130 -0.94 10.27 18.83
N VAL A 131 -0.77 8.95 18.90
CA VAL A 131 -1.77 8.04 19.45
C VAL A 131 -1.50 7.86 20.93
N MET A 132 -2.40 8.38 21.75
CA MET A 132 -2.30 8.37 23.19
C MET A 132 -3.24 7.30 23.75
N PHE A 133 -2.66 6.28 24.39
CA PHE A 133 -3.36 5.21 25.06
C PHE A 133 -3.87 5.65 26.43
N LYS A 134 -5.16 5.45 26.69
CA LYS A 134 -5.84 5.84 27.95
C LYS A 134 -6.32 4.64 28.77
N GLY A 135 -6.58 3.51 28.13
CA GLY A 135 -7.06 2.32 28.81
C GLY A 135 -7.64 1.29 27.84
N ILE A 136 -8.46 0.39 28.38
CA ILE A 136 -9.05 -0.71 27.62
C ILE A 136 -10.51 -0.89 28.01
N ASP A 137 -11.36 -1.14 27.01
CA ASP A 137 -12.76 -1.52 27.17
C ASP A 137 -12.98 -3.02 26.86
N SER A 138 -12.10 -3.87 27.39
CA SER A 138 -12.21 -5.32 27.21
C SER A 138 -11.77 -6.02 28.47
N TYR A 139 -12.71 -6.65 29.17
CA TYR A 139 -12.42 -7.43 30.37
C TYR A 139 -11.35 -8.51 30.11
N ARG A 140 -11.43 -9.19 28.96
CA ARG A 140 -10.45 -10.21 28.58
C ARG A 140 -9.05 -9.63 28.37
N GLN A 141 -8.93 -8.44 27.79
CA GLN A 141 -7.62 -7.78 27.65
C GLN A 141 -7.14 -7.28 29.01
N TYR A 142 -8.01 -6.68 29.81
CA TYR A 142 -7.69 -6.21 31.16
C TYR A 142 -7.12 -7.32 32.05
N THR A 143 -7.73 -8.51 32.05
CA THR A 143 -7.20 -9.67 32.80
C THR A 143 -5.83 -10.11 32.29
N LYS A 144 -5.60 -10.08 30.97
CA LYS A 144 -4.28 -10.40 30.38
C LYS A 144 -3.23 -9.37 30.81
N ASP A 145 -3.58 -8.08 30.78
CA ASP A 145 -2.68 -6.99 31.13
C ASP A 145 -2.32 -7.05 32.64
N ILE A 146 -3.28 -7.30 33.54
CA ILE A 146 -2.98 -7.47 34.98
C ILE A 146 -2.02 -8.64 35.20
N ALA A 147 -2.29 -9.80 34.59
CA ALA A 147 -1.42 -10.96 34.75
C ALA A 147 0.02 -10.66 34.29
N HIS A 148 0.16 -9.88 33.21
CA HIS A 148 1.46 -9.44 32.69
C HIS A 148 2.14 -8.44 33.63
N LEU A 149 1.41 -7.42 34.11
CA LEU A 149 1.95 -6.37 35.00
C LEU A 149 2.36 -6.91 36.37
N ASN A 150 1.62 -7.89 36.91
CA ASN A 150 1.99 -8.54 38.18
C ASN A 150 3.30 -9.33 38.09
N SER A 151 3.74 -9.69 36.88
CA SER A 151 4.98 -10.43 36.65
C SER A 151 6.14 -9.56 36.15
N HIS A 152 5.89 -8.29 35.83
CA HIS A 152 6.87 -7.38 35.22
C HIS A 152 6.74 -5.96 35.81
N GLU A 153 7.58 -5.64 36.80
CA GLU A 153 7.70 -4.27 37.31
C GLU A 153 8.18 -3.33 36.19
N ASN A 154 7.59 -2.13 36.10
CA ASN A 154 7.91 -1.09 35.09
C ASN A 154 7.73 -1.53 33.61
N SER A 155 6.68 -2.30 33.31
CA SER A 155 6.41 -2.77 31.95
C SER A 155 6.15 -1.65 30.93
N GLU A 156 6.66 -1.85 29.72
CA GLU A 156 6.53 -0.91 28.60
C GLU A 156 5.10 -0.79 28.03
N ILE A 157 4.16 -1.66 28.41
CA ILE A 157 2.75 -1.55 27.99
C ILE A 157 2.00 -0.39 28.66
N THR A 158 2.59 0.24 29.68
CA THR A 158 1.99 1.34 30.45
C THR A 158 2.25 2.73 29.87
N LYS A 159 3.13 2.84 28.85
CA LYS A 159 3.47 4.13 28.21
C LYS A 159 2.24 4.74 27.55
N SER A 160 2.04 6.05 27.75
CA SER A 160 0.86 6.76 27.25
C SER A 160 0.91 7.04 25.76
N ILE A 161 2.07 7.38 25.19
CA ILE A 161 2.21 7.50 23.73
C ILE A 161 2.60 6.15 23.15
N VAL A 162 1.75 5.61 22.28
CA VAL A 162 1.94 4.26 21.71
C VAL A 162 2.24 4.28 20.22
N GLY A 163 2.03 5.39 19.52
CA GLY A 163 2.41 5.49 18.11
C GLY A 163 2.26 6.90 17.56
N LYS A 164 2.78 7.10 16.35
CA LYS A 164 2.67 8.33 15.58
C LYS A 164 2.25 8.02 14.16
N GLY A 165 1.61 8.98 13.50
CA GLY A 165 1.30 8.89 12.07
C GLY A 165 1.34 10.25 11.40
N LYS A 166 1.49 10.25 10.08
CA LYS A 166 1.45 11.47 9.26
C LYS A 166 0.02 11.83 8.89
N LEU A 167 -0.28 13.13 8.88
CA LEU A 167 -1.54 13.67 8.40
C LEU A 167 -1.25 14.89 7.51
N ARG A 168 -1.73 14.87 6.27
CA ARG A 168 -1.67 16.04 5.39
C ARG A 168 -3.07 16.59 5.16
N ILE A 169 -3.22 17.90 5.32
CA ILE A 169 -4.47 18.62 5.05
C ILE A 169 -4.26 19.50 3.82
N LEU A 170 -5.11 19.31 2.81
CA LEU A 170 -5.16 20.13 1.61
C LEU A 170 -6.22 21.23 1.75
N PRO A 171 -6.05 22.38 1.06
CA PRO A 171 -7.09 23.40 1.02
C PRO A 171 -8.30 22.92 0.21
N GLU A 172 -9.49 23.44 0.52
CA GLU A 172 -10.72 23.04 -0.18
C GLU A 172 -10.72 23.43 -1.67
N ASP A 173 -10.02 24.50 -2.01
CA ASP A 173 -9.88 25.02 -3.38
C ASP A 173 -8.69 24.41 -4.15
N PHE A 174 -8.04 23.38 -3.61
CA PHE A 174 -6.92 22.69 -4.23
C PHE A 174 -7.27 22.19 -5.65
N GLN A 175 -6.42 22.54 -6.61
CA GLN A 175 -6.60 22.29 -8.05
C GLN A 175 -5.39 21.62 -8.71
N ASP A 176 -4.36 21.29 -7.92
CA ASP A 176 -3.17 20.59 -8.37
C ASP A 176 -3.38 19.06 -8.30
N TYR A 177 -2.28 18.32 -8.48
CA TYR A 177 -2.31 16.87 -8.61
C TYR A 177 -2.36 16.15 -7.27
N LEU A 178 -2.91 14.93 -7.30
CA LEU A 178 -2.88 13.94 -6.24
C LEU A 178 -2.54 12.60 -6.87
N THR A 179 -1.51 11.92 -6.37
CA THR A 179 -1.12 10.62 -6.94
C THR A 179 -1.58 9.50 -6.03
N THR A 180 -2.31 8.55 -6.59
CA THR A 180 -2.61 7.27 -5.95
C THR A 180 -1.94 6.17 -6.76
N SER A 181 -1.18 5.32 -6.10
CA SER A 181 -0.43 4.26 -6.75
C SER A 181 -0.71 2.91 -6.12
N ASP A 182 -0.81 1.90 -6.96
CA ASP A 182 -0.61 0.52 -6.53
C ASP A 182 0.86 0.27 -6.13
N ILE A 183 1.13 -0.83 -5.41
CA ILE A 183 2.47 -1.26 -5.02
C ILE A 183 2.98 -2.43 -5.87
N ASP A 184 2.20 -3.50 -5.98
CA ASP A 184 2.69 -4.78 -6.47
C ASP A 184 2.71 -4.75 -8.00
N GLN A 185 3.85 -5.06 -8.64
CA GLN A 185 4.06 -4.86 -10.08
C GLN A 185 3.90 -3.42 -10.61
N THR A 186 3.69 -2.44 -9.72
CA THR A 186 3.72 -1.00 -10.04
C THR A 186 4.95 -0.33 -9.45
N TYR A 187 5.21 -0.53 -8.16
CA TYR A 187 6.40 -0.06 -7.45
C TYR A 187 7.38 -1.20 -7.17
N LEU A 188 6.91 -2.34 -6.66
CA LEU A 188 7.73 -3.49 -6.29
C LEU A 188 7.68 -4.57 -7.36
N ALA A 189 8.82 -5.18 -7.62
CA ALA A 189 8.93 -6.36 -8.46
C ALA A 189 8.53 -7.61 -7.65
N THR A 190 7.25 -7.98 -7.68
CA THR A 190 6.71 -9.10 -6.89
C THR A 190 6.34 -10.29 -7.77
N ASP A 191 6.87 -11.50 -7.55
CA ASP A 191 6.44 -12.70 -8.30
C ASP A 191 5.04 -13.19 -7.82
N ILE A 192 3.97 -12.51 -8.24
CA ILE A 192 2.60 -12.71 -7.72
C ILE A 192 1.95 -14.03 -8.18
N GLU A 193 2.36 -14.61 -9.31
CA GLU A 193 1.61 -15.71 -9.94
C GLU A 193 1.79 -17.08 -9.30
N THR A 194 2.87 -17.30 -8.55
CA THR A 194 3.08 -18.60 -7.91
C THR A 194 2.65 -18.53 -6.44
N ALA A 195 1.92 -19.55 -5.97
CA ALA A 195 1.66 -19.73 -4.54
C ALA A 195 2.98 -19.71 -3.73
N LYS A 196 4.10 -20.08 -4.36
CA LYS A 196 5.45 -19.98 -3.80
C LYS A 196 5.91 -18.53 -3.62
N GLY A 197 5.71 -17.66 -4.61
CA GLY A 197 6.07 -16.24 -4.53
C GLY A 197 5.25 -15.46 -3.50
N LYS A 198 3.94 -15.71 -3.42
CA LYS A 198 3.09 -15.15 -2.36
C LYS A 198 3.51 -15.58 -0.96
N LEU A 199 4.02 -16.82 -0.81
CA LEU A 199 4.57 -17.31 0.45
C LEU A 199 5.94 -16.70 0.75
N SER A 200 6.85 -16.61 -0.23
CA SER A 200 8.17 -16.00 -0.01
C SER A 200 8.06 -14.54 0.40
N ALA A 201 7.08 -13.80 -0.15
CA ALA A 201 6.82 -12.41 0.18
C ALA A 201 6.58 -12.16 1.69
N LEU A 202 6.13 -13.18 2.44
CA LEU A 202 5.95 -13.12 3.90
C LEU A 202 7.27 -13.14 4.67
N PHE A 203 8.33 -13.69 4.09
CA PHE A 203 9.65 -13.84 4.71
C PHE A 203 10.68 -12.87 4.13
N GLU A 204 10.30 -12.09 3.12
CA GLU A 204 11.15 -11.06 2.55
C GLU A 204 11.31 -9.88 3.52
N THR A 205 12.56 -9.54 3.78
CA THR A 205 12.95 -8.31 4.46
C THR A 205 12.81 -7.08 3.54
N PRO A 206 12.80 -5.85 4.08
CA PRO A 206 12.83 -4.64 3.27
C PRO A 206 13.96 -4.65 2.23
N ASP A 207 15.16 -5.11 2.61
CA ASP A 207 16.32 -5.20 1.71
C ASP A 207 16.14 -6.21 0.57
N GLN A 208 15.31 -7.23 0.76
CA GLN A 208 14.98 -8.22 -0.27
C GLN A 208 13.80 -7.79 -1.16
N LYS A 209 12.98 -6.83 -0.72
CA LYS A 209 11.90 -6.25 -1.53
C LYS A 209 12.50 -5.26 -2.53
N LEU A 210 12.66 -5.74 -3.75
CA LEU A 210 13.25 -4.97 -4.85
C LEU A 210 12.17 -4.13 -5.53
N ALA A 211 12.45 -2.84 -5.66
CA ALA A 211 11.64 -1.95 -6.48
C ALA A 211 11.85 -2.27 -7.97
N LEU A 212 10.83 -2.03 -8.79
CA LEU A 212 10.99 -1.99 -10.24
C LEU A 212 12.04 -0.93 -10.61
N PRO A 213 12.96 -1.22 -11.55
CA PRO A 213 14.03 -0.30 -11.88
C PRO A 213 13.51 1.09 -12.26
N GLY A 214 14.10 2.12 -11.67
CA GLY A 214 13.74 3.53 -11.89
C GLY A 214 12.48 4.01 -11.17
N MET A 215 11.62 3.13 -10.65
CA MET A 215 10.38 3.56 -9.99
C MET A 215 10.60 4.40 -8.73
N PRO A 216 11.58 4.12 -7.85
CA PRO A 216 11.88 5.00 -6.73
C PRO A 216 12.22 6.43 -7.15
N GLU A 217 13.04 6.60 -8.20
CA GLU A 217 13.38 7.92 -8.74
C GLU A 217 12.17 8.57 -9.39
N PHE A 218 11.38 7.80 -10.13
CA PHE A 218 10.13 8.28 -10.72
C PHE A 218 9.18 8.90 -9.68
N TYR A 219 8.94 8.24 -8.53
CA TYR A 219 8.06 8.83 -7.50
C TYR A 219 8.65 10.12 -6.90
N ARG A 220 9.97 10.17 -6.68
CA ARG A 220 10.65 11.38 -6.19
C ARG A 220 10.51 12.53 -7.18
N LYS A 221 10.73 12.26 -8.46
CA LYS A 221 10.61 13.22 -9.56
C LYS A 221 9.18 13.67 -9.78
N LEU A 222 8.23 12.74 -9.75
CA LEU A 222 6.80 13.02 -9.84
C LEU A 222 6.38 14.02 -8.77
N ARG A 223 6.73 13.74 -7.51
CA ARG A 223 6.40 14.61 -6.39
C ARG A 223 7.04 16.00 -6.53
N GLY A 224 8.29 16.08 -6.98
CA GLY A 224 8.98 17.35 -7.21
C GLY A 224 8.36 18.18 -8.34
N ALA A 225 8.18 17.57 -9.51
CA ALA A 225 7.66 18.21 -10.72
C ALA A 225 6.21 18.69 -10.55
N THR A 226 5.44 18.03 -9.68
CA THR A 226 4.04 18.36 -9.40
C THR A 226 3.84 19.12 -8.08
N LYS A 227 4.81 19.96 -7.69
CA LYS A 227 4.73 20.88 -6.53
C LYS A 227 4.43 20.19 -5.18
N ASP A 228 5.20 19.17 -4.84
CA ASP A 228 5.01 18.36 -3.63
C ASP A 228 3.61 17.69 -3.60
N THR A 229 3.18 17.14 -4.73
CA THR A 229 1.90 16.41 -4.82
C THR A 229 1.83 15.28 -3.79
N PRO A 230 0.69 15.12 -3.09
CA PRO A 230 0.48 13.98 -2.20
C PRO A 230 0.58 12.65 -2.96
N LEU A 231 1.20 11.66 -2.31
CA LEU A 231 1.33 10.29 -2.80
C LEU A 231 0.71 9.33 -1.79
N CYS A 232 -0.31 8.61 -2.23
CA CYS A 232 -1.01 7.58 -1.47
C CYS A 232 -0.77 6.22 -2.12
N PHE A 233 -0.31 5.23 -1.35
CA PHE A 233 -0.23 3.86 -1.82
C PHE A 233 -1.46 3.05 -1.41
N ILE A 234 -1.97 2.24 -2.33
CA ILE A 234 -3.00 1.24 -2.08
C ILE A 234 -2.43 -0.13 -2.47
N SER A 235 -2.55 -1.13 -1.60
CA SER A 235 -2.21 -2.51 -1.93
C SER A 235 -3.21 -3.45 -1.28
N ALA A 236 -3.56 -4.51 -1.99
CA ALA A 236 -4.39 -5.57 -1.44
C ALA A 236 -3.63 -6.54 -0.54
N SER A 237 -2.33 -6.31 -0.34
CA SER A 237 -1.52 -7.02 0.64
C SER A 237 -2.10 -6.84 2.06
N PRO A 238 -2.03 -7.89 2.92
CA PRO A 238 -2.54 -7.81 4.28
C PRO A 238 -1.89 -6.72 5.14
N HIS A 239 -2.64 -6.21 6.12
CA HIS A 239 -2.20 -5.14 7.03
C HIS A 239 -0.88 -5.41 7.78
N PHE A 240 -0.51 -6.67 8.02
CA PHE A 240 0.77 -7.02 8.68
C PHE A 240 2.00 -6.81 7.77
N PHE A 241 1.84 -6.42 6.50
CA PHE A 241 2.95 -5.95 5.66
C PHE A 241 3.41 -4.53 6.00
N ARG A 242 2.65 -3.79 6.83
CA ARG A 242 2.82 -2.33 6.99
C ARG A 242 4.22 -1.90 7.41
N ARG A 243 4.80 -2.50 8.45
CA ARG A 243 6.12 -2.07 8.94
C ARG A 243 7.23 -2.41 7.94
N THR A 244 7.10 -3.54 7.25
CA THR A 244 8.01 -3.95 6.17
C THR A 244 7.93 -2.98 4.99
N LEU A 245 6.73 -2.65 4.53
CA LEU A 245 6.53 -1.71 3.41
C LEU A 245 6.97 -0.29 3.77
N PHE A 246 6.66 0.21 4.96
CA PHE A 246 7.18 1.52 5.40
C PHE A 246 8.70 1.56 5.43
N SER A 247 9.35 0.50 5.91
CA SER A 247 10.82 0.41 5.91
C SER A 247 11.38 0.39 4.48
N THR A 248 10.73 -0.33 3.57
CA THR A 248 11.09 -0.39 2.14
C THR A 248 10.95 0.99 1.47
N ILE A 249 9.78 1.62 1.61
CA ILE A 249 9.47 2.96 1.08
C ILE A 249 10.44 4.02 1.65
N ARG A 250 10.79 3.92 2.93
CA ARG A 250 11.75 4.82 3.58
C ARG A 250 13.18 4.60 3.08
N ARG A 251 13.62 3.35 2.91
CA ARG A 251 14.92 3.01 2.29
C ARG A 251 15.01 3.64 0.91
N ASP A 252 13.94 3.54 0.14
CA ASP A 252 13.84 4.06 -1.22
C ASP A 252 13.55 5.57 -1.25
N ARG A 253 13.54 6.24 -0.09
CA ARG A 253 13.39 7.71 0.06
C ARG A 253 12.14 8.25 -0.63
N ILE A 254 11.06 7.48 -0.64
CA ILE A 254 9.78 7.90 -1.20
C ILE A 254 8.96 8.52 -0.06
N GLU A 255 8.54 9.77 -0.24
CA GLU A 255 7.64 10.43 0.71
C GLU A 255 6.18 10.11 0.35
N ILE A 256 5.42 9.65 1.34
CA ILE A 256 4.01 9.28 1.19
C ILE A 256 3.16 9.88 2.30
N GLU A 257 1.89 10.10 2.00
CA GLU A 257 0.87 10.58 2.93
C GLU A 257 0.10 9.42 3.56
N SER A 258 -0.18 8.38 2.78
CA SER A 258 -0.91 7.21 3.27
C SER A 258 -0.45 5.90 2.62
N LEU A 259 -0.62 4.82 3.37
CA LEU A 259 -0.48 3.44 2.94
C LEU A 259 -1.75 2.66 3.34
N HIS A 260 -2.49 2.20 2.34
CA HIS A 260 -3.69 1.39 2.49
C HIS A 260 -3.35 -0.07 2.27
N LEU A 261 -3.66 -0.90 3.26
CA LEU A 261 -3.47 -2.34 3.22
C LEU A 261 -4.75 -3.05 3.60
N LYS A 262 -4.97 -4.23 3.01
CA LYS A 262 -6.18 -5.00 3.22
C LYS A 262 -6.26 -5.53 4.66
N TYR A 263 -7.40 -5.28 5.28
CA TYR A 263 -7.73 -5.92 6.54
C TYR A 263 -8.22 -7.34 6.28
N LEU A 264 -7.74 -8.30 7.08
CA LEU A 264 -8.16 -9.69 6.98
C LEU A 264 -9.11 -9.99 8.12
N GLU A 265 -10.36 -10.32 7.78
CA GLU A 265 -11.39 -10.68 8.75
C GLU A 265 -11.08 -12.01 9.47
N GLY A 266 -11.74 -12.23 10.60
CA GLY A 266 -11.45 -13.33 11.53
C GLY A 266 -11.46 -14.74 10.92
N THR A 267 -12.31 -15.01 9.92
CA THR A 267 -12.34 -16.32 9.24
C THR A 267 -11.07 -16.57 8.42
N ILE A 268 -10.57 -15.54 7.72
CA ILE A 268 -9.34 -15.62 6.93
C ILE A 268 -8.14 -15.70 7.88
N LYS A 269 -8.14 -14.88 8.94
CA LYS A 269 -7.13 -14.91 9.99
C LYS A 269 -6.98 -16.31 10.60
N GLY A 270 -8.08 -16.98 10.94
CA GLY A 270 -8.04 -18.34 11.50
C GLY A 270 -7.56 -19.43 10.53
N VAL A 271 -7.69 -19.25 9.22
CA VAL A 271 -7.09 -20.16 8.22
C VAL A 271 -5.59 -19.92 8.09
N ILE A 272 -5.19 -18.64 8.07
CA ILE A 272 -3.78 -18.25 8.04
C ILE A 272 -3.07 -18.71 9.32
N ASP A 273 -3.65 -18.52 10.50
CA ASP A 273 -3.08 -18.96 11.78
C ASP A 273 -2.72 -20.46 11.74
N LYS A 274 -3.60 -21.31 11.20
CA LYS A 274 -3.35 -22.76 11.06
C LYS A 274 -2.19 -23.08 10.13
N VAL A 275 -2.09 -22.34 9.02
CA VAL A 275 -0.99 -22.44 8.07
C VAL A 275 0.33 -22.07 8.74
N PHE A 276 0.35 -20.96 9.49
CA PHE A 276 1.54 -20.46 10.16
C PHE A 276 2.00 -21.36 11.31
N HIS A 277 1.06 -21.89 12.10
CA HIS A 277 1.40 -22.88 13.14
C HIS A 277 2.07 -24.12 12.54
N THR A 278 1.64 -24.57 11.36
CA THR A 278 2.29 -25.68 10.66
C THR A 278 3.74 -25.34 10.27
N LEU A 279 4.01 -24.10 9.86
CA LEU A 279 5.37 -23.66 9.49
C LEU A 279 6.31 -23.53 10.69
N LEU A 280 5.78 -23.20 11.87
CA LEU A 280 6.57 -23.02 13.09
C LEU A 280 6.89 -24.34 13.82
N ASN A 281 6.08 -25.38 13.63
CA ASN A 281 6.30 -26.68 14.26
C ASN A 281 7.39 -27.46 13.52
N VAL A 282 8.62 -27.41 14.05
CA VAL A 282 9.79 -28.11 13.51
C VAL A 282 9.58 -29.63 13.48
N ASP A 283 8.87 -30.21 14.47
CA ASP A 283 8.60 -31.65 14.53
C ASP A 283 7.62 -32.11 13.44
N ASP A 284 6.54 -31.36 13.20
CA ASP A 284 5.56 -31.65 12.13
C ASP A 284 6.20 -31.44 10.74
N PHE A 285 7.03 -30.41 10.58
CA PHE A 285 7.77 -30.14 9.35
C PHE A 285 8.79 -31.26 9.02
N LEU A 286 9.47 -31.80 10.03
CA LEU A 286 10.44 -32.88 9.89
C LEU A 286 9.77 -34.25 9.68
N GLN A 287 8.61 -34.52 10.29
CA GLN A 287 7.91 -35.81 10.18
C GLN A 287 6.96 -35.89 8.98
N GLU A 288 6.16 -34.86 8.70
CA GLU A 288 5.19 -34.84 7.59
C GLU A 288 5.79 -34.30 6.27
N GLY A 289 6.97 -33.67 6.35
CA GLY A 289 7.64 -33.00 5.23
C GLY A 289 7.03 -31.63 4.89
N VAL A 290 7.70 -30.87 4.02
CA VAL A 290 7.26 -29.53 3.58
C VAL A 290 5.93 -29.57 2.80
N THR A 291 5.58 -30.73 2.25
CA THR A 291 4.52 -30.91 1.24
C THR A 291 3.10 -30.65 1.75
N PRO A 292 2.64 -31.19 2.90
CA PRO A 292 1.27 -30.98 3.37
C PRO A 292 1.01 -29.55 3.84
N ALA A 293 1.99 -28.91 4.48
CA ALA A 293 1.98 -27.49 4.81
C ALA A 293 1.86 -26.63 3.54
N MET A 294 2.68 -26.94 2.53
CA MET A 294 2.68 -26.27 1.25
C MET A 294 1.37 -26.50 0.48
N GLU A 295 0.71 -27.65 0.62
CA GLU A 295 -0.61 -27.93 0.03
C GLU A 295 -1.73 -27.14 0.73
N ARG A 296 -1.72 -27.03 2.07
CA ARG A 296 -2.66 -26.18 2.81
C ARG A 296 -2.49 -24.70 2.43
N ILE A 297 -1.23 -24.25 2.33
CA ILE A 297 -0.85 -22.92 1.82
C ILE A 297 -1.31 -22.75 0.38
N LYS A 298 -1.07 -23.72 -0.50
CA LYS A 298 -1.48 -23.68 -1.92
C LYS A 298 -3.00 -23.72 -2.07
N LYS A 299 -3.76 -24.34 -1.17
CA LYS A 299 -5.22 -24.27 -1.18
C LYS A 299 -5.72 -22.89 -0.73
N PHE A 300 -5.07 -22.28 0.24
CA PHE A 300 -5.35 -20.93 0.72
C PHE A 300 -4.92 -19.83 -0.26
N LEU A 301 -3.75 -19.98 -0.90
CA LEU A 301 -3.19 -19.06 -1.88
C LEU A 301 -3.69 -19.35 -3.30
N GLY A 302 -4.09 -20.58 -3.61
CA GLY A 302 -4.63 -21.02 -4.90
C GLY A 302 -6.13 -20.79 -5.08
N SER A 303 -6.83 -20.37 -4.03
CA SER A 303 -8.05 -19.56 -4.18
C SER A 303 -7.74 -18.13 -4.63
N SER A 304 -6.54 -17.84 -5.15
CA SER A 304 -6.13 -16.56 -5.76
C SER A 304 -7.02 -16.08 -6.91
N TYR A 305 -7.80 -16.95 -7.53
CA TYR A 305 -8.82 -16.50 -8.47
C TYR A 305 -10.11 -15.97 -7.80
N GLN A 306 -10.28 -16.21 -6.50
CA GLN A 306 -11.20 -15.48 -5.62
C GLN A 306 -10.53 -14.19 -5.10
N SER A 307 -9.19 -14.07 -5.16
CA SER A 307 -8.44 -12.91 -4.63
C SER A 307 -8.43 -11.67 -5.52
N LEU A 308 -8.62 -11.83 -6.85
CA LEU A 308 -8.75 -10.70 -7.78
C LEU A 308 -10.01 -9.85 -7.52
N PHE A 309 -11.10 -10.49 -7.10
CA PHE A 309 -12.39 -9.82 -6.81
C PHE A 309 -12.41 -9.14 -5.46
N ASP A 310 -11.79 -9.81 -4.51
CA ASP A 310 -11.42 -9.27 -3.22
C ASP A 310 -10.48 -8.06 -3.36
N GLN A 311 -9.59 -8.07 -4.36
CA GLN A 311 -8.71 -6.96 -4.74
C GLN A 311 -9.49 -5.80 -5.36
N LEU A 312 -10.32 -6.07 -6.38
CA LEU A 312 -11.17 -5.08 -7.04
C LEU A 312 -12.05 -4.34 -6.04
N THR A 313 -12.81 -5.10 -5.24
CA THR A 313 -13.72 -4.54 -4.25
C THR A 313 -12.98 -3.68 -3.24
N TYR A 314 -11.84 -4.16 -2.77
CA TYR A 314 -11.02 -3.45 -1.79
C TYR A 314 -10.46 -2.14 -2.35
N LYS A 315 -9.73 -2.19 -3.47
CA LYS A 315 -9.10 -1.00 -4.08
C LYS A 315 -10.17 0.03 -4.47
N LEU A 316 -11.27 -0.40 -5.09
CA LEU A 316 -12.37 0.49 -5.45
C LEU A 316 -13.02 1.17 -4.23
N SER A 317 -13.25 0.41 -3.16
CA SER A 317 -13.78 0.97 -1.90
C SER A 317 -12.83 2.00 -1.30
N ILE A 318 -11.52 1.76 -1.34
CA ILE A 318 -10.52 2.71 -0.83
C ILE A 318 -10.46 3.96 -1.71
N LEU A 319 -10.45 3.84 -3.03
CA LEU A 319 -10.44 4.99 -3.95
C LEU A 319 -11.66 5.89 -3.73
N LEU A 320 -12.85 5.31 -3.60
CA LEU A 320 -14.07 6.08 -3.28
C LEU A 320 -14.02 6.65 -1.86
N GLN A 321 -13.51 5.90 -0.89
CA GLN A 321 -13.36 6.40 0.48
C GLN A 321 -12.43 7.61 0.51
N ASP A 322 -11.25 7.53 -0.10
CA ASP A 322 -10.28 8.63 -0.12
C ASP A 322 -10.83 9.84 -0.87
N ARG A 323 -11.53 9.61 -1.99
CA ARG A 323 -12.19 10.68 -2.76
C ARG A 323 -13.06 11.57 -1.89
N ILE A 324 -13.76 11.02 -0.89
CA ILE A 324 -14.59 11.79 0.05
C ILE A 324 -13.76 12.80 0.87
N TYR A 325 -12.52 12.45 1.22
CA TYR A 325 -11.60 13.27 2.01
C TYR A 325 -10.71 14.17 1.16
N GLN A 326 -10.69 13.98 -0.16
CA GLN A 326 -9.92 14.78 -1.10
C GLN A 326 -10.68 16.04 -1.57
N PRO A 327 -9.99 17.15 -1.87
CA PRO A 327 -10.62 18.38 -2.38
C PRO A 327 -11.32 18.17 -3.73
N LYS A 328 -12.49 18.80 -3.91
CA LYS A 328 -13.36 18.64 -5.09
C LYS A 328 -12.68 18.85 -6.44
N ASN A 329 -11.70 19.75 -6.51
CA ASN A 329 -11.04 20.12 -7.76
C ASN A 329 -9.64 19.52 -7.92
N ALA A 330 -9.21 18.64 -7.01
CA ALA A 330 -7.96 17.90 -7.14
C ALA A 330 -7.95 17.05 -8.43
N LYS A 331 -6.79 16.97 -9.08
CA LYS A 331 -6.55 16.19 -10.29
C LYS A 331 -5.84 14.89 -9.93
N GLU A 332 -6.51 13.76 -10.07
CA GLU A 332 -5.95 12.47 -9.68
C GLU A 332 -5.08 11.86 -10.79
N ILE A 333 -3.88 11.44 -10.41
CA ILE A 333 -3.00 10.58 -11.21
C ILE A 333 -3.08 9.19 -10.58
N LEU A 334 -3.57 8.22 -11.33
CA LEU A 334 -3.70 6.83 -10.88
C LEU A 334 -2.62 6.00 -11.55
N LEU A 335 -1.83 5.29 -10.74
CA LEU A 335 -0.76 4.41 -11.21
C LEU A 335 -1.09 2.99 -10.78
N GLY A 336 -1.00 2.04 -11.71
CA GLY A 336 -1.26 0.62 -11.44
C GLY A 336 -0.56 -0.27 -12.44
N ASP A 337 -0.95 -1.53 -12.49
CA ASP A 337 -0.36 -2.53 -13.38
C ASP A 337 -1.41 -3.36 -14.14
N ASN A 338 -0.94 -4.14 -15.12
CA ASN A 338 -1.81 -4.98 -15.93
C ASN A 338 -2.16 -6.33 -15.29
N THR A 339 -1.50 -6.76 -14.21
CA THR A 339 -1.70 -8.08 -13.56
C THR A 339 -2.85 -8.08 -12.54
N GLU A 340 -2.98 -7.03 -11.71
CA GLU A 340 -4.03 -6.95 -10.68
C GLU A 340 -5.34 -6.31 -11.17
N SER A 341 -5.50 -6.18 -12.49
CA SER A 341 -6.68 -5.56 -13.12
C SER A 341 -6.92 -4.10 -12.72
N ASP A 342 -5.87 -3.36 -12.35
CA ASP A 342 -5.97 -1.94 -11.98
C ASP A 342 -6.57 -1.09 -13.12
N TYR A 343 -6.25 -1.43 -14.36
CA TYR A 343 -6.87 -0.82 -15.55
C TYR A 343 -8.40 -0.85 -15.52
N PHE A 344 -9.00 -1.94 -15.02
CA PHE A 344 -10.44 -2.08 -14.90
C PHE A 344 -10.97 -1.38 -13.64
N ILE A 345 -10.27 -1.50 -12.51
CA ILE A 345 -10.63 -0.84 -11.25
C ILE A 345 -10.68 0.68 -11.42
N PHE A 346 -9.68 1.27 -12.07
CA PHE A 346 -9.62 2.70 -12.33
C PHE A 346 -10.68 3.14 -13.35
N SER A 347 -11.01 2.30 -14.34
CA SER A 347 -12.11 2.57 -15.28
C SER A 347 -13.47 2.59 -14.58
N LEU A 348 -13.71 1.61 -13.70
CA LEU A 348 -14.94 1.50 -12.93
C LEU A 348 -15.07 2.64 -11.91
N TYR A 349 -13.99 3.01 -11.25
CA TYR A 349 -13.92 4.17 -10.36
C TYR A 349 -14.37 5.45 -11.07
N GLN A 350 -13.79 5.76 -12.25
CA GLN A 350 -14.18 6.91 -13.05
C GLN A 350 -15.66 6.85 -13.46
N LEU A 351 -16.13 5.69 -13.93
CA LEU A 351 -17.54 5.51 -14.33
C LEU A 351 -18.50 5.83 -13.18
N ILE A 352 -18.18 5.38 -11.96
CA ILE A 352 -18.95 5.67 -10.76
C ILE A 352 -18.96 7.17 -10.46
N LEU A 353 -17.82 7.87 -10.54
CA LEU A 353 -17.74 9.31 -10.29
C LEU A 353 -18.52 10.15 -11.31
N THR A 354 -18.62 9.69 -12.56
CA THR A 354 -19.42 10.37 -13.60
C THR A 354 -20.93 10.27 -13.36
N GLY A 355 -21.38 9.36 -12.48
CA GLY A 355 -22.80 9.14 -12.22
C GLY A 355 -23.55 8.49 -13.39
N MET A 356 -22.84 7.75 -14.25
CA MET A 356 -23.45 7.01 -15.37
C MET A 356 -24.26 5.79 -14.89
N ILE A 357 -23.84 5.17 -13.78
CA ILE A 357 -24.58 4.12 -13.08
C ILE A 357 -24.75 4.56 -11.62
N GLU A 358 -25.98 4.65 -11.13
CA GLU A 358 -26.28 5.22 -9.81
C GLU A 358 -27.22 4.34 -8.99
N LYS A 359 -27.19 4.54 -7.67
CA LYS A 359 -28.15 4.00 -6.71
C LYS A 359 -28.32 2.48 -6.87
N GLU A 360 -29.56 2.01 -6.94
CA GLU A 360 -29.88 0.58 -7.04
C GLU A 360 -29.30 -0.06 -8.31
N SER A 361 -29.27 0.66 -9.44
CA SER A 361 -28.66 0.16 -10.67
C SER A 361 -27.16 -0.07 -10.53
N LEU A 362 -26.45 0.73 -9.71
CA LEU A 362 -25.03 0.50 -9.42
C LEU A 362 -24.83 -0.74 -8.55
N GLU A 363 -25.66 -0.90 -7.51
CA GLU A 363 -25.61 -2.09 -6.65
C GLU A 363 -25.88 -3.37 -7.45
N ASP A 364 -26.93 -3.36 -8.29
CA ASP A 364 -27.29 -4.48 -9.14
C ASP A 364 -26.22 -4.76 -10.20
N PHE A 365 -25.65 -3.73 -10.83
CA PHE A 365 -24.55 -3.89 -11.78
C PHE A 365 -23.34 -4.55 -11.11
N LEU A 366 -22.90 -4.04 -9.96
CA LEU A 366 -21.76 -4.59 -9.25
C LEU A 366 -22.01 -6.03 -8.78
N TYR A 367 -23.21 -6.33 -8.28
CA TYR A 367 -23.56 -7.67 -7.83
C TYR A 367 -23.57 -8.70 -8.97
N ASN A 368 -24.01 -8.29 -10.16
CA ASN A 368 -24.02 -9.15 -11.35
C ASN A 368 -22.76 -9.00 -12.22
N LEU A 369 -21.77 -8.23 -11.77
CA LEU A 369 -20.56 -7.96 -12.53
C LEU A 369 -19.81 -9.26 -12.74
N ASN A 370 -19.69 -9.67 -14.01
CA ASN A 370 -18.84 -10.77 -14.40
C ASN A 370 -17.57 -10.22 -15.06
N PHE A 371 -16.42 -10.48 -14.46
CA PHE A 371 -15.13 -10.08 -15.00
C PHE A 371 -14.21 -11.29 -15.07
N LEU A 372 -13.64 -11.55 -16.24
CA LEU A 372 -12.82 -12.75 -16.51
C LEU A 372 -13.54 -14.07 -16.18
N GLY A 373 -14.85 -14.14 -16.43
CA GLY A 373 -15.66 -15.36 -16.32
C GLY A 373 -16.15 -15.70 -14.91
N ARG A 374 -16.18 -14.75 -13.97
CA ARG A 374 -16.56 -14.98 -12.58
C ARG A 374 -17.30 -13.79 -11.96
N ASP A 375 -18.18 -14.08 -11.00
CA ASP A 375 -18.92 -13.08 -10.23
C ASP A 375 -17.95 -12.26 -9.35
N ALA A 376 -17.98 -10.94 -9.52
CA ALA A 376 -16.90 -10.07 -9.05
C ALA A 376 -17.13 -9.42 -7.70
N VAL A 377 -18.37 -9.30 -7.22
CA VAL A 377 -18.67 -8.52 -6.02
C VAL A 377 -19.79 -9.19 -5.22
N THR A 378 -19.59 -9.36 -3.91
CA THR A 378 -20.67 -9.82 -3.02
C THR A 378 -21.72 -8.72 -2.84
N ARG A 379 -22.94 -9.09 -2.45
CA ARG A 379 -24.03 -8.10 -2.25
C ARG A 379 -23.68 -7.05 -1.20
N ASP A 380 -23.06 -7.44 -0.09
CA ASP A 380 -22.64 -6.51 0.97
C ASP A 380 -21.58 -5.53 0.47
N ASN A 381 -20.65 -6.02 -0.33
CA ASN A 381 -19.60 -5.19 -0.93
C ASN A 381 -20.16 -4.24 -2.00
N ALA A 382 -21.09 -4.71 -2.84
CA ALA A 382 -21.79 -3.87 -3.82
C ALA A 382 -22.56 -2.74 -3.13
N LYS A 383 -23.27 -3.06 -2.04
CA LYS A 383 -23.97 -2.08 -1.20
C LYS A 383 -23.02 -1.07 -0.58
N LYS A 384 -21.87 -1.52 -0.06
CA LYS A 384 -20.83 -0.64 0.51
C LYS A 384 -20.26 0.31 -0.54
N ILE A 385 -19.88 -0.21 -1.71
CA ILE A 385 -19.38 0.59 -2.84
C ILE A 385 -20.43 1.62 -3.27
N ARG A 386 -21.70 1.22 -3.38
CA ARG A 386 -22.81 2.12 -3.69
C ARG A 386 -22.93 3.25 -2.66
N GLN A 387 -22.87 2.94 -1.37
CA GLN A 387 -22.92 3.95 -0.31
C GLN A 387 -21.77 4.96 -0.39
N LEU A 388 -20.55 4.49 -0.67
CA LEU A 388 -19.39 5.36 -0.87
C LEU A 388 -19.53 6.23 -2.13
N ALA A 389 -20.08 5.66 -3.22
CA ALA A 389 -20.38 6.38 -4.45
C ALA A 389 -21.42 7.49 -4.22
N ASP A 390 -22.51 7.18 -3.53
CA ASP A 390 -23.54 8.14 -3.16
C ASP A 390 -22.95 9.30 -2.33
N GLU A 391 -22.05 9.00 -1.39
CA GLU A 391 -21.35 10.02 -0.58
C GLU A 391 -20.37 10.86 -1.41
N CYS A 392 -19.65 10.25 -2.37
CA CYS A 392 -18.79 10.97 -3.31
C CYS A 392 -19.59 11.97 -4.15
N ILE A 393 -20.71 11.52 -4.74
CA ILE A 393 -21.59 12.35 -5.57
C ILE A 393 -22.24 13.45 -4.73
N ALA A 394 -22.68 13.15 -3.50
CA ALA A 394 -23.23 14.15 -2.59
C ALA A 394 -22.18 15.21 -2.21
N THR A 395 -20.92 14.81 -2.07
CA THR A 395 -19.82 15.71 -1.66
C THR A 395 -19.30 16.56 -2.81
N HIS A 396 -19.08 15.95 -3.98
CA HIS A 396 -18.34 16.57 -5.10
C HIS A 396 -19.22 16.90 -6.30
N GLY A 397 -20.42 16.33 -6.36
CA GLY A 397 -21.23 16.25 -7.58
C GLY A 397 -20.75 15.13 -8.52
N LYS A 398 -21.42 14.98 -9.66
CA LYS A 398 -21.06 14.03 -10.72
C LYS A 398 -19.86 14.56 -11.50
N LYS A 399 -18.67 14.42 -10.94
CA LYS A 399 -17.43 14.96 -11.50
C LYS A 399 -16.33 13.90 -11.47
N ASN A 400 -15.78 13.59 -12.64
CA ASN A 400 -14.56 12.80 -12.73
C ASN A 400 -13.34 13.67 -12.34
N SER A 401 -12.67 13.31 -11.26
CA SER A 401 -11.44 13.96 -10.79
C SER A 401 -10.18 13.37 -11.42
N VAL A 402 -10.28 12.20 -12.06
CA VAL A 402 -9.14 11.55 -12.69
C VAL A 402 -8.64 12.36 -13.86
N HIS A 403 -7.35 12.66 -13.84
CA HIS A 403 -6.66 13.40 -14.87
C HIS A 403 -5.82 12.48 -15.77
N LEU A 404 -5.16 11.50 -15.16
CA LEU A 404 -4.26 10.58 -15.85
C LEU A 404 -4.32 9.20 -15.19
N VAL A 405 -4.34 8.16 -16.00
CA VAL A 405 -4.22 6.77 -15.55
C VAL A 405 -3.06 6.12 -16.30
N LEU A 406 -2.05 5.67 -15.57
CA LEU A 406 -0.90 4.97 -16.13
C LEU A 406 -0.87 3.53 -15.63
N ILE A 407 -0.69 2.60 -16.56
CA ILE A 407 -0.66 1.16 -16.27
C ILE A 407 0.70 0.61 -16.70
N ASN A 408 1.44 0.07 -15.73
CA ASN A 408 2.69 -0.60 -15.99
C ASN A 408 2.42 -1.92 -16.71
N MET A 409 3.03 -2.08 -17.87
CA MET A 409 2.95 -3.30 -18.67
C MET A 409 3.99 -4.30 -18.19
N THR A 410 3.48 -5.45 -17.76
CA THR A 410 4.29 -6.63 -17.46
C THR A 410 3.95 -7.74 -18.46
N ASN A 411 4.90 -8.66 -18.66
CA ASN A 411 4.66 -9.85 -19.47
C ASN A 411 3.71 -10.87 -18.81
N MET A 412 3.30 -10.61 -17.57
CA MET A 412 2.47 -11.51 -16.78
C MET A 412 0.98 -11.18 -16.92
N GLY A 413 0.65 -9.90 -17.17
CA GLY A 413 -0.74 -9.47 -17.35
C GLY A 413 -1.22 -9.55 -18.80
N PRO A 414 -2.54 -9.38 -19.04
CA PRO A 414 -3.09 -9.20 -20.37
C PRO A 414 -2.38 -8.09 -21.15
N MET A 415 -2.26 -8.30 -22.45
CA MET A 415 -1.77 -7.27 -23.38
C MET A 415 -2.84 -6.20 -23.61
N ILE A 416 -2.46 -5.05 -24.18
CA ILE A 416 -3.32 -3.87 -24.34
C ILE A 416 -4.68 -4.22 -24.99
N ASP A 417 -4.69 -4.96 -26.10
CA ASP A 417 -5.93 -5.33 -26.81
C ASP A 417 -6.85 -6.22 -25.95
N GLU A 418 -6.26 -7.11 -25.15
CA GLU A 418 -7.00 -7.97 -24.24
C GLU A 418 -7.55 -7.16 -23.05
N MET A 419 -6.80 -6.21 -22.52
CA MET A 419 -7.30 -5.28 -21.50
C MET A 419 -8.52 -4.51 -22.00
N TRP A 420 -8.47 -3.98 -23.22
CA TRP A 420 -9.61 -3.28 -23.84
C TRP A 420 -10.83 -4.18 -23.96
N LYS A 421 -10.62 -5.41 -24.42
CA LYS A 421 -11.69 -6.41 -24.51
C LYS A 421 -12.27 -6.73 -23.13
N ASN A 422 -11.42 -6.97 -22.13
CA ASN A 422 -11.84 -7.31 -20.77
C ASN A 422 -12.70 -6.21 -20.15
N VAL A 423 -12.32 -4.94 -20.33
CA VAL A 423 -13.13 -3.80 -19.85
C VAL A 423 -14.45 -3.73 -20.61
N LYS A 424 -14.42 -3.85 -21.93
CA LYS A 424 -15.63 -3.78 -22.76
C LYS A 424 -16.63 -4.88 -22.44
N ASP A 425 -16.16 -6.12 -22.31
CA ASP A 425 -17.00 -7.30 -22.06
C ASP A 425 -17.63 -7.26 -20.65
N ALA A 426 -17.02 -6.54 -19.71
CA ALA A 426 -17.51 -6.41 -18.34
C ALA A 426 -18.47 -5.24 -18.11
N LEU A 427 -18.52 -4.27 -19.03
CA LEU A 427 -19.42 -3.13 -18.95
C LEU A 427 -20.76 -3.44 -19.65
N PRO A 428 -21.87 -2.81 -19.22
CA PRO A 428 -23.14 -2.92 -19.93
C PRO A 428 -23.00 -2.43 -21.39
N GLU A 429 -23.66 -3.09 -22.34
CA GLU A 429 -23.58 -2.74 -23.78
C GLU A 429 -23.97 -1.29 -24.09
N SER A 430 -24.79 -0.68 -23.23
CA SER A 430 -25.19 0.72 -23.35
C SER A 430 -24.08 1.72 -23.02
N ILE A 431 -22.99 1.29 -22.39
CA ILE A 431 -21.90 2.15 -21.93
C ILE A 431 -20.73 2.09 -22.90
N ASN A 432 -20.44 3.22 -23.54
CA ASN A 432 -19.24 3.41 -24.33
C ASN A 432 -18.33 4.43 -23.64
N LEU A 433 -17.23 3.97 -23.05
CA LEU A 433 -16.29 4.81 -22.30
C LEU A 433 -15.76 6.00 -23.11
N ASN A 434 -15.50 5.81 -24.41
CA ASN A 434 -14.98 6.86 -25.30
C ASN A 434 -15.99 7.99 -25.57
N SER A 435 -17.27 7.75 -25.27
CA SER A 435 -18.33 8.75 -25.43
C SER A 435 -18.62 9.54 -24.15
N ILE A 436 -18.05 9.13 -23.01
CA ILE A 436 -18.29 9.74 -21.71
C ILE A 436 -17.45 11.02 -21.61
N PRO A 437 -18.06 12.20 -21.41
CA PRO A 437 -17.32 13.44 -21.20
C PRO A 437 -16.34 13.31 -20.02
N ASP A 438 -15.14 13.87 -20.18
CA ASP A 438 -14.08 13.88 -19.16
C ASP A 438 -13.57 12.51 -18.68
N PHE A 439 -13.99 11.39 -19.29
CA PHE A 439 -13.40 10.08 -19.02
C PHE A 439 -11.95 10.03 -19.51
N LYS A 440 -11.03 9.50 -18.68
CA LYS A 440 -9.62 9.35 -19.01
C LYS A 440 -9.30 7.88 -19.19
N ASN A 441 -9.09 7.50 -20.45
CA ASN A 441 -8.59 6.18 -20.79
C ASN A 441 -7.21 5.95 -20.17
N TYR A 442 -6.96 4.72 -19.73
CA TYR A 442 -5.65 4.34 -19.25
C TYR A 442 -4.63 4.31 -20.38
N ILE A 443 -3.39 4.66 -20.05
CA ILE A 443 -2.24 4.56 -20.94
C ILE A 443 -1.33 3.49 -20.38
N SER A 444 -1.12 2.45 -21.17
CA SER A 444 -0.27 1.32 -20.84
C SER A 444 1.13 1.53 -21.42
N THR A 445 2.17 1.31 -20.62
CA THR A 445 3.57 1.45 -21.03
C THR A 445 4.50 0.68 -20.11
N GLU A 446 5.77 0.51 -20.48
CA GLU A 446 6.73 -0.32 -19.78
C GLU A 446 7.56 0.51 -18.78
N GLY A 447 7.31 0.27 -17.50
CA GLY A 447 8.13 0.72 -16.38
C GLY A 447 8.22 2.23 -16.20
N ALA A 448 9.18 2.62 -15.35
CA ALA A 448 9.39 4.01 -14.96
C ALA A 448 9.69 4.95 -16.15
N VAL A 449 10.43 4.46 -17.14
CA VAL A 449 10.83 5.27 -18.31
C VAL A 449 9.62 5.53 -19.21
N GLY A 450 8.78 4.52 -19.45
CA GLY A 450 7.54 4.71 -20.20
C GLY A 450 6.65 5.78 -19.55
N PHE A 451 6.45 5.68 -18.23
CA PHE A 451 5.70 6.70 -17.48
C PHE A 451 6.34 8.09 -17.60
N ALA A 452 7.66 8.18 -17.48
CA ALA A 452 8.39 9.43 -17.56
C ALA A 452 8.27 10.11 -18.94
N VAL A 453 8.36 9.33 -20.03
CA VAL A 453 8.18 9.83 -21.41
C VAL A 453 6.78 10.38 -21.62
N ILE A 454 5.75 9.67 -21.13
CA ILE A 454 4.37 10.14 -21.22
C ILE A 454 4.20 11.45 -20.43
N LEU A 455 4.70 11.51 -19.18
CA LEU A 455 4.62 12.72 -18.37
C LEU A 455 5.38 13.90 -18.99
N GLN A 456 6.50 13.65 -19.68
CA GLN A 456 7.23 14.68 -20.42
C GLN A 456 6.36 15.23 -21.56
N SER A 457 5.75 14.35 -22.37
CA SER A 457 4.88 14.77 -23.48
C SER A 457 3.63 15.53 -23.01
N LEU A 458 3.17 15.27 -21.78
CA LEU A 458 2.07 16.00 -21.13
C LEU A 458 2.52 17.31 -20.46
N GLY A 459 3.81 17.65 -20.53
CA GLY A 459 4.38 18.85 -19.91
C GLY A 459 4.47 18.80 -18.38
N LEU A 460 4.38 17.61 -17.79
CA LEU A 460 4.54 17.40 -16.36
C LEU A 460 6.00 17.17 -15.98
N PHE A 461 6.79 16.53 -16.84
CA PHE A 461 8.23 16.31 -16.64
C PHE A 461 9.06 17.14 -17.62
N GLU A 462 10.26 17.49 -17.19
CA GLU A 462 11.31 17.95 -18.11
C GLU A 462 12.10 16.76 -18.65
N PHE A 463 12.80 16.94 -19.77
CA PHE A 463 13.64 15.88 -20.34
C PHE A 463 14.71 15.37 -19.36
N ASN A 464 15.24 16.26 -18.50
CA ASN A 464 16.22 15.88 -17.48
C ASN A 464 15.64 14.88 -16.46
N ASP A 465 14.36 15.01 -16.11
CA ASP A 465 13.71 14.06 -15.19
C ASP A 465 13.66 12.66 -15.81
N VAL A 466 13.39 12.57 -17.11
CA VAL A 466 13.39 11.29 -17.86
C VAL A 466 14.77 10.66 -17.88
N ILE A 467 15.82 11.44 -18.09
CA ILE A 467 17.22 10.97 -18.05
C ILE A 467 17.62 10.50 -16.66
N ASP A 468 17.28 11.26 -15.61
CA ASP A 468 17.59 10.87 -14.22
C ASP A 468 16.90 9.55 -13.86
N ILE A 469 15.64 9.36 -14.29
CA ILE A 469 14.91 8.10 -14.09
C ILE A 469 15.58 6.96 -14.86
N ALA A 470 15.87 7.15 -16.15
CA ALA A 470 16.49 6.11 -16.98
C ALA A 470 17.87 5.70 -16.44
N THR A 471 18.71 6.66 -16.08
CA THR A 471 20.05 6.39 -15.53
C THR A 471 19.98 5.73 -14.14
N SER A 472 18.98 6.07 -13.32
CA SER A 472 18.77 5.42 -12.02
C SER A 472 18.41 3.93 -12.11
N MET A 473 18.02 3.44 -13.30
CA MET A 473 17.76 2.02 -13.52
C MET A 473 19.04 1.20 -13.60
N VAL A 474 20.17 1.78 -14.02
CA VAL A 474 21.42 1.05 -14.22
C VAL A 474 21.91 0.44 -12.90
N GLY A 475 22.25 -0.85 -12.93
CA GLY A 475 22.60 -1.61 -11.73
C GLY A 475 21.40 -2.07 -10.89
N GLY A 476 20.18 -1.64 -11.24
CA GLY A 476 18.93 -2.14 -10.68
C GLY A 476 18.63 -3.57 -11.15
N TRP A 477 17.75 -4.26 -10.43
CA TRP A 477 17.33 -5.62 -10.76
C TRP A 477 15.98 -5.63 -11.45
N ASN A 478 15.88 -6.26 -12.62
CA ASN A 478 14.63 -6.58 -13.28
C ASN A 478 14.46 -8.10 -13.38
N GLY A 479 13.66 -8.67 -12.47
CA GLY A 479 13.55 -10.12 -12.33
C GLY A 479 14.92 -10.76 -12.05
N LYS A 480 15.44 -11.55 -12.99
CA LYS A 480 16.73 -12.27 -12.86
C LYS A 480 17.91 -11.57 -13.55
N ARG A 481 17.73 -10.36 -14.09
CA ARG A 481 18.77 -9.64 -14.83
C ARG A 481 19.06 -8.31 -14.16
N VAL A 482 20.33 -7.95 -14.10
CA VAL A 482 20.75 -6.59 -13.78
C VAL A 482 20.48 -5.73 -15.01
N VAL A 483 19.89 -4.56 -14.80
CA VAL A 483 19.69 -3.57 -15.85
C VAL A 483 21.04 -2.95 -16.18
N ASP A 484 21.51 -3.24 -17.38
CA ASP A 484 22.67 -2.59 -18.00
C ASP A 484 22.21 -1.57 -19.03
N GLU A 485 23.17 -0.87 -19.63
CA GLU A 485 22.87 0.18 -20.58
C GLU A 485 22.34 -0.36 -21.92
N ASN A 486 22.74 -1.59 -22.29
CA ASN A 486 22.18 -2.27 -23.46
C ASN A 486 20.68 -2.56 -23.27
N TYR A 487 20.29 -2.95 -22.05
CA TYR A 487 18.89 -3.12 -21.68
C TYR A 487 18.14 -1.79 -21.82
N LEU A 488 18.68 -0.67 -21.31
CA LEU A 488 18.07 0.65 -21.49
C LEU A 488 17.88 1.03 -22.96
N LEU A 489 18.90 0.81 -23.79
CA LEU A 489 18.79 1.05 -25.23
C LEU A 489 17.73 0.15 -25.88
N SER A 490 17.61 -1.10 -25.45
CA SER A 490 16.56 -2.00 -25.94
C SER A 490 15.17 -1.57 -25.48
N LEU A 491 15.05 -1.11 -24.23
CA LEU A 491 13.80 -0.67 -23.62
C LEU A 491 13.20 0.49 -24.40
N THR A 492 14.01 1.53 -24.69
CA THR A 492 13.55 2.69 -25.47
C THR A 492 12.98 2.35 -26.85
N ARG A 493 13.39 1.22 -27.46
CA ARG A 493 12.83 0.76 -28.74
C ARG A 493 11.46 0.10 -28.60
N ILE A 494 11.23 -0.59 -27.47
CA ILE A 494 10.01 -1.36 -27.22
C ILE A 494 8.97 -0.61 -26.40
N LEU A 495 9.27 0.62 -25.94
CA LEU A 495 8.31 1.44 -25.20
C LEU A 495 7.02 1.65 -26.00
N SER A 496 5.93 1.18 -25.45
CA SER A 496 4.56 1.45 -25.89
C SER A 496 4.20 2.85 -25.40
N VAL A 497 4.08 3.82 -26.32
CA VAL A 497 3.66 5.18 -25.99
C VAL A 497 2.55 5.64 -26.96
N PRO A 498 1.68 6.57 -26.55
CA PRO A 498 0.72 7.19 -27.46
C PRO A 498 1.41 7.95 -28.60
N GLU A 499 0.69 8.18 -29.71
CA GLU A 499 1.21 8.90 -30.89
C GLU A 499 1.83 10.26 -30.55
N TYR A 500 1.23 11.00 -29.61
CA TYR A 500 1.73 12.31 -29.20
C TYR A 500 3.05 12.28 -28.42
N ALA A 501 3.50 11.10 -27.96
CA ALA A 501 4.71 10.92 -27.16
C ALA A 501 5.83 10.18 -27.92
N GLU A 502 5.59 9.78 -29.18
CA GLU A 502 6.59 9.08 -30.00
C GLU A 502 7.82 9.96 -30.30
N ASN A 503 7.65 11.28 -30.38
CA ASN A 503 8.76 12.20 -30.57
C ASN A 503 9.72 12.20 -29.36
N GLU A 504 9.19 12.31 -28.14
CA GLU A 504 9.97 12.29 -26.90
C GLU A 504 10.68 10.95 -26.72
N LYS A 505 10.01 9.84 -27.05
CA LYS A 505 10.63 8.50 -27.09
C LYS A 505 11.79 8.43 -28.08
N ALA A 506 11.63 8.96 -29.30
CA ALA A 506 12.69 8.96 -30.31
C ALA A 506 13.91 9.78 -29.85
N VAL A 507 13.69 10.96 -29.25
CA VAL A 507 14.75 11.80 -28.68
C VAL A 507 15.49 11.07 -27.56
N LEU A 508 14.75 10.43 -26.65
CA LEU A 508 15.35 9.61 -25.58
C LEU A 508 16.23 8.48 -26.16
N HIS A 509 15.73 7.77 -27.19
CA HIS A 509 16.48 6.71 -27.85
C HIS A 509 17.81 7.22 -28.43
N GLU A 510 17.78 8.34 -29.16
CA GLU A 510 18.97 8.92 -29.78
C GLU A 510 20.02 9.35 -28.73
N VAL A 511 19.56 9.93 -27.61
CA VAL A 511 20.46 10.37 -26.53
C VAL A 511 21.11 9.18 -25.83
N ILE A 512 20.36 8.14 -25.49
CA ILE A 512 20.90 6.92 -24.88
C ILE A 512 21.84 6.20 -25.86
N GLU A 513 21.49 6.12 -27.13
CA GLU A 513 22.35 5.51 -28.16
C GLU A 513 23.68 6.26 -28.29
N LYS A 514 23.64 7.60 -28.33
CA LYS A 514 24.85 8.42 -28.37
C LYS A 514 25.71 8.23 -27.13
N ALA A 515 25.10 8.19 -25.94
CA ALA A 515 25.80 8.00 -24.68
C ALA A 515 26.57 6.66 -24.62
N LEU A 516 26.10 5.63 -25.32
CA LEU A 516 26.74 4.30 -25.33
C LEU A 516 27.82 4.10 -26.37
N ARG A 517 27.96 5.03 -27.31
CA ARG A 517 29.02 5.00 -28.33
C ARG A 517 30.31 5.67 -27.86
N TYR A 518 30.27 6.37 -26.73
CA TYR A 518 31.41 7.01 -26.06
C TYR A 518 31.69 6.32 -24.74
#